data_AF-A0A2V8V1V3-F1
#
_entry.id   AF-A0A2V8V1V3-F1
#
_cell.length_a   1.000
_cell.length_b   1.000
_cell.length_c   1.000
_cell.angle_alpha   90.00
_cell.angle_beta   90.00
_cell.angle_gamma   90.00
#
_symmetry.space_group_name_H-M   'P 1'
#
loop_
_entity.id
_entity.type
_entity.pdbx_description
1 polymer ?
#
loop_
_entity_poly.entity_id
_entity_poly.type
_entity_poly.pdbx_seq_one_letter_code
_entity_poly.pdbx_strand_id
1 'polypeptide(L)'
;MQQQTQQFPRRPRTTGRLNPGYSASPLAAHSPNRRIPRRSSNLQIRAVVVLIVLSLAAGIVIAGSPIVFEENRGQASREVLFLSRGAGYGVFLTRNRTLIASNDAKVVQIGLVSAKEVKPEGVDRLSAKSNYFIGSEPAQWHTGIFNCARVRYADVYPGIDVLWHGRDGQIEHDFTVGPGGDPRKIRFFFPSEARAWNSAPRASSSPAR
;
A
#
# COMPACT_ATOMS: atom_id res chain seq x y z
N MET A 1 -9.54 30.35 78.33
CA MET A 1 -8.92 31.29 79.29
C MET A 1 -7.87 30.52 80.09
N GLN A 2 -6.75 31.17 80.37
CA GLN A 2 -5.65 30.76 81.27
C GLN A 2 -4.52 29.87 80.71
N GLN A 3 -3.36 30.53 80.58
CA GLN A 3 -2.01 29.98 80.62
C GLN A 3 -1.61 29.68 82.07
N GLN A 4 -0.71 28.70 82.25
CA GLN A 4 0.25 28.44 83.36
C GLN A 4 0.46 26.92 83.46
N THR A 5 1.60 26.29 83.74
CA THR A 5 2.92 26.70 84.23
C THR A 5 3.93 25.59 83.89
N GLN A 6 5.18 26.03 83.80
CA GLN A 6 6.46 25.31 83.75
C GLN A 6 6.54 23.99 84.54
N GLN A 7 7.33 23.02 84.03
CA GLN A 7 8.42 22.37 84.79
C GLN A 7 9.25 21.43 83.88
N PHE A 8 10.54 21.74 83.74
CA PHE A 8 11.59 20.78 83.37
C PHE A 8 12.05 20.04 84.63
N PRO A 9 12.47 18.77 84.52
CA PRO A 9 13.86 18.52 84.90
C PRO A 9 14.62 17.45 84.08
N ARG A 10 15.91 17.79 83.88
CA ARG A 10 17.13 16.94 83.95
C ARG A 10 17.28 15.77 82.96
N ARG A 11 18.15 15.98 81.97
CA ARG A 11 18.94 14.91 81.32
C ARG A 11 19.95 14.32 82.31
N PRO A 12 20.25 13.02 82.18
CA PRO A 12 21.62 12.57 82.34
C PRO A 12 22.13 11.75 81.15
N ARG A 13 23.37 12.12 80.77
CA ARG A 13 24.49 11.29 80.28
C ARG A 13 24.24 10.33 79.11
N THR A 14 24.72 10.81 77.97
CA THR A 14 25.40 10.06 76.91
C THR A 14 26.41 9.07 77.51
N THR A 15 26.25 7.78 77.21
CA THR A 15 27.37 6.83 77.17
C THR A 15 27.08 5.83 76.07
N GLY A 16 28.02 5.76 75.13
CA GLY A 16 27.88 5.06 73.86
C GLY A 16 27.65 3.56 74.01
N ARG A 17 26.90 3.03 73.04
CA ARG A 17 27.05 1.64 72.63
C ARG A 17 27.24 1.61 71.12
N LEU A 18 28.36 1.01 70.75
CA LEU A 18 28.84 0.73 69.41
C LEU A 18 27.80 -0.05 68.62
N ASN A 19 27.53 0.40 67.40
CA ASN A 19 26.68 -0.26 66.42
C ASN A 19 27.62 -0.90 65.39
N PRO A 20 27.81 -2.24 65.36
CA PRO A 20 28.58 -2.87 64.30
C PRO A 20 27.64 -3.37 63.21
N GLY A 21 27.82 -2.90 61.98
CA GLY A 21 27.23 -3.55 60.80
C GLY A 21 26.62 -2.66 59.74
N TYR A 22 27.33 -1.62 59.28
CA TYR A 22 27.10 -1.11 57.92
C TYR A 22 28.07 -1.83 56.98
N SER A 23 27.60 -2.92 56.38
CA SER A 23 28.27 -3.54 55.24
C SER A 23 28.15 -2.59 54.06
N ALA A 24 29.29 -2.04 53.63
CA ALA A 24 29.40 -1.32 52.38
C ALA A 24 29.23 -2.31 51.22
N SER A 25 28.10 -2.23 50.52
CA SER A 25 27.94 -2.84 49.20
C SER A 25 28.29 -1.81 48.12
N PRO A 26 29.09 -2.16 47.09
CA PRO A 26 29.59 -1.21 46.10
C PRO A 26 28.48 -0.68 45.18
N LEU A 27 28.67 0.55 44.69
CA LEU A 27 27.95 1.12 43.54
C LEU A 27 28.02 0.14 42.35
N ALA A 28 26.96 -0.62 42.13
CA ALA A 28 26.73 -1.31 40.87
C ALA A 28 25.95 -0.37 39.95
N ALA A 29 26.67 0.26 39.02
CA ALA A 29 26.12 0.99 37.90
C ALA A 29 25.18 0.07 37.09
N HIS A 30 23.87 0.20 37.31
CA HIS A 30 22.87 -0.40 36.45
C HIS A 30 22.76 0.43 35.16
N SER A 31 23.50 0.01 34.13
CA SER A 31 23.27 0.44 32.76
C SER A 31 21.87 0.00 32.32
N PRO A 32 20.97 0.93 31.93
CA PRO A 32 19.69 0.54 31.37
C PRO A 32 19.92 -0.05 29.98
N ASN A 33 19.59 -1.32 29.82
CA ASN A 33 19.58 -2.04 28.55
C ASN A 33 18.49 -1.44 27.64
N ARG A 34 18.78 -0.27 27.04
CA ARG A 34 17.98 0.31 25.96
C ARG A 34 18.16 -0.59 24.74
N ARG A 35 17.25 -1.56 24.59
CA ARG A 35 17.00 -2.19 23.29
C ARG A 35 16.54 -1.09 22.35
N ILE A 36 17.47 -0.61 21.52
CA ILE A 36 17.18 0.28 20.41
C ILE A 36 16.18 -0.47 19.53
N PRO A 37 14.96 0.04 19.29
CA PRO A 37 14.07 -0.56 18.31
C PRO A 37 14.79 -0.53 16.97
N ARG A 38 15.06 -1.72 16.40
CA ARG A 38 15.53 -1.84 15.02
C ARG A 38 14.48 -1.17 14.14
N ARG A 39 14.77 0.05 13.69
CA ARG A 39 14.05 0.73 12.62
C ARG A 39 14.09 -0.23 11.43
N SER A 40 13.00 -0.95 11.18
CA SER A 40 12.82 -1.75 9.97
C SER A 40 12.77 -0.77 8.81
N SER A 41 13.94 -0.43 8.29
CA SER A 41 14.09 0.26 7.02
C SER A 41 13.52 -0.67 5.95
N ASN A 42 12.25 -0.48 5.61
CA ASN A 42 11.64 -1.04 4.42
C ASN A 42 12.43 -0.47 3.23
N LEU A 43 13.31 -1.27 2.64
CA LEU A 43 14.02 -0.90 1.44
C LEU A 43 13.01 -0.94 0.29
N GLN A 44 12.37 0.19 0.02
CA GLN A 44 11.59 0.34 -1.21
C GLN A 44 12.57 0.43 -2.38
N ILE A 45 12.78 -0.69 -3.07
CA ILE A 45 13.42 -0.67 -4.38
C ILE A 45 12.36 -0.14 -5.35
N ARG A 46 12.40 1.17 -5.56
CA ARG A 46 11.62 1.85 -6.60
C ARG A 46 12.23 1.47 -7.94
N ALA A 47 11.78 0.37 -8.52
CA ALA A 47 12.09 0.03 -9.90
C ALA A 47 11.33 1.00 -10.81
N VAL A 48 11.97 2.12 -11.14
CA VAL A 48 11.52 3.03 -12.18
C VAL A 48 11.70 2.31 -13.52
N VAL A 49 10.72 1.51 -13.93
CA VAL A 49 10.55 1.14 -15.33
C VAL A 49 9.55 2.13 -15.92
N VAL A 50 10.04 3.35 -16.14
CA VAL A 50 9.35 4.36 -16.95
C VAL A 50 9.56 3.94 -18.39
N LEU A 51 8.52 3.43 -19.04
CA LEU A 51 8.45 3.44 -20.50
C LEU A 51 8.25 4.91 -20.91
N ILE A 52 9.34 5.57 -21.26
CA ILE A 52 9.31 6.87 -21.95
C ILE A 52 8.68 6.62 -23.32
N VAL A 53 7.40 6.98 -23.49
CA VAL A 53 6.83 7.26 -24.80
C VAL A 53 5.92 8.48 -24.69
N LEU A 54 6.33 9.53 -25.42
CA LEU A 54 5.61 10.77 -25.79
C LEU A 54 5.52 11.90 -24.75
N SER A 55 6.59 12.69 -24.70
CA SER A 55 6.55 14.11 -24.37
C SER A 55 6.35 14.93 -25.65
N LEU A 56 5.29 15.74 -25.70
CA LEU A 56 5.09 17.02 -26.42
C LEU A 56 3.60 17.36 -26.18
N ALA A 57 3.16 18.49 -25.64
CA ALA A 57 3.78 19.73 -25.22
C ALA A 57 2.85 20.42 -24.20
N ALA A 58 3.41 21.37 -23.45
CA ALA A 58 2.73 22.51 -22.81
C ALA A 58 1.44 22.25 -21.98
N GLY A 59 1.63 22.21 -20.66
CA GLY A 59 0.89 23.08 -19.73
C GLY A 59 -0.64 23.14 -19.86
N ILE A 60 -1.31 22.04 -19.51
CA ILE A 60 -2.59 22.12 -18.81
C ILE A 60 -2.46 21.14 -17.64
N VAL A 61 -2.40 21.65 -16.40
CA VAL A 61 -2.74 20.83 -15.23
C VAL A 61 -4.25 20.66 -15.29
N ILE A 62 -4.71 19.73 -16.13
CA ILE A 62 -5.98 19.07 -15.89
C ILE A 62 -5.67 18.27 -14.63
N ALA A 63 -6.24 18.66 -13.49
CA ALA A 63 -6.24 17.79 -12.32
C ALA A 63 -6.77 16.44 -12.79
N GLY A 64 -5.87 15.48 -13.04
CA GLY A 64 -6.24 14.19 -13.59
C GLY A 64 -7.26 13.58 -12.64
N SER A 65 -8.36 13.06 -13.18
CA SER A 65 -9.36 12.38 -12.36
C SER A 65 -8.65 11.39 -11.44
N PRO A 66 -9.00 11.35 -10.14
CA PRO A 66 -8.35 10.46 -9.21
C PRO A 66 -8.42 9.04 -9.78
N ILE A 67 -7.26 8.42 -9.92
CA ILE A 67 -7.17 7.03 -10.38
C ILE A 67 -7.81 6.16 -9.32
N VAL A 68 -8.86 5.44 -9.73
CA VAL A 68 -9.57 4.47 -8.91
C VAL A 68 -9.52 3.10 -9.58
N PHE A 69 -9.52 2.05 -8.76
CA PHE A 69 -9.63 0.68 -9.23
C PHE A 69 -11.04 0.17 -8.94
N GLU A 70 -11.62 -0.52 -9.91
CA GLU A 70 -12.95 -1.12 -9.87
C GLU A 70 -12.84 -2.63 -9.84
N GLU A 71 -13.61 -3.29 -8.99
CA GLU A 71 -13.79 -4.73 -9.08
C GLU A 71 -14.54 -5.08 -10.38
N ASN A 72 -14.09 -6.11 -11.08
CA ASN A 72 -14.81 -6.61 -12.24
C ASN A 72 -16.04 -7.44 -11.80
N ARG A 73 -17.22 -6.92 -12.12
CA ARG A 73 -18.55 -7.50 -11.94
C ARG A 73 -19.26 -7.75 -13.29
N GLY A 74 -18.52 -7.70 -14.39
CA GLY A 74 -19.05 -7.89 -15.75
C GLY A 74 -18.70 -6.76 -16.72
N GLN A 75 -18.05 -5.69 -16.26
CA GLN A 75 -17.62 -4.58 -17.13
C GLN A 75 -16.53 -4.99 -18.13
N ALA A 76 -15.77 -6.04 -17.80
CA ALA A 76 -14.71 -6.61 -18.62
C ALA A 76 -14.78 -8.14 -18.63
N SER A 77 -14.02 -8.78 -19.52
CA SER A 77 -13.89 -10.23 -19.57
C SER A 77 -13.56 -10.85 -18.20
N ARG A 78 -14.03 -12.08 -17.98
CA ARG A 78 -14.00 -12.78 -16.69
C ARG A 78 -12.60 -13.02 -16.12
N GLU A 79 -11.56 -12.96 -16.95
CA GLU A 79 -10.17 -13.08 -16.49
C GLU A 79 -9.67 -11.83 -15.75
N VAL A 80 -10.28 -10.68 -16.02
CA VAL A 80 -9.99 -9.43 -15.32
C VAL A 80 -10.67 -9.46 -13.96
N LEU A 81 -9.92 -9.13 -12.91
CA LEU A 81 -10.42 -9.06 -11.54
C LEU A 81 -10.57 -7.63 -11.06
N PHE A 82 -9.65 -6.75 -11.48
CA PHE A 82 -9.74 -5.31 -11.27
C PHE A 82 -9.42 -4.56 -12.55
N LEU A 83 -10.02 -3.39 -12.74
CA LEU A 83 -9.68 -2.48 -13.82
C LEU A 83 -9.53 -1.04 -13.31
N SER A 84 -8.72 -0.26 -14.01
CA SER A 84 -8.62 1.19 -13.80
C SER A 84 -8.47 1.90 -15.14
N ARG A 85 -8.83 3.18 -15.19
CA ARG A 85 -8.71 4.04 -16.37
C ARG A 85 -7.82 5.23 -16.06
N GLY A 86 -6.76 5.37 -16.84
CA GLY A 86 -5.91 6.55 -16.86
C GLY A 86 -6.22 7.45 -18.05
N ALA A 87 -5.44 8.52 -18.19
CA ALA A 87 -5.53 9.40 -19.36
C ALA A 87 -5.05 8.66 -20.62
N GLY A 88 -5.99 8.16 -21.43
CA GLY A 88 -5.71 7.56 -22.73
C GLY A 88 -5.48 6.04 -22.75
N TYR A 89 -5.56 5.37 -21.60
CA TYR A 89 -5.37 3.93 -21.48
C TYR A 89 -6.16 3.33 -20.31
N GLY A 90 -6.41 2.03 -20.37
CA GLY A 90 -6.92 1.23 -19.27
C GLY A 90 -5.91 0.20 -18.80
N VAL A 91 -5.90 -0.08 -17.50
CA VAL A 91 -5.14 -1.16 -16.89
C VAL A 91 -6.11 -2.23 -16.42
N PHE A 92 -5.87 -3.48 -16.81
CA PHE A 92 -6.70 -4.64 -16.48
C PHE A 92 -5.83 -5.67 -15.77
N LEU A 93 -6.24 -6.00 -14.55
CA LEU A 93 -5.48 -6.78 -13.59
C LEU A 93 -6.08 -8.18 -13.48
N THR A 94 -5.33 -9.21 -13.90
CA THR A 94 -5.72 -10.62 -13.78
C THR A 94 -4.98 -11.28 -12.61
N ARG A 95 -5.04 -12.61 -12.47
CA ARG A 95 -4.31 -13.30 -11.39
C ARG A 95 -2.80 -13.37 -11.58
N ASN A 96 -2.33 -13.31 -12.83
CA ASN A 96 -0.93 -13.55 -13.18
C ASN A 96 -0.36 -12.57 -14.21
N ARG A 97 -1.21 -11.71 -14.79
CA ARG A 97 -0.82 -10.77 -15.84
C ARG A 97 -1.50 -9.42 -15.63
N THR A 98 -0.87 -8.41 -16.21
CA THR A 98 -1.44 -7.09 -16.39
C THR A 98 -1.59 -6.82 -17.88
N LEU A 99 -2.72 -6.27 -18.27
CA LEU A 99 -2.94 -5.77 -19.62
C LEU A 99 -3.07 -4.26 -19.55
N ILE A 100 -2.36 -3.57 -20.43
CA ILE A 100 -2.47 -2.13 -20.63
C ILE A 100 -3.02 -1.95 -22.04
N ALA A 101 -4.24 -1.43 -22.15
CA ALA A 101 -4.86 -1.16 -23.43
C ALA A 101 -4.96 0.35 -23.65
N SER A 102 -4.37 0.86 -24.71
CA SER A 102 -4.54 2.25 -25.13
C SER A 102 -5.85 2.46 -25.89
N ASN A 103 -6.29 3.70 -25.98
CA ASN A 103 -7.52 4.04 -26.72
C ASN A 103 -7.44 3.74 -28.22
N ASP A 104 -6.24 3.67 -28.82
CA ASP A 104 -6.02 3.24 -30.21
C ASP A 104 -5.96 1.71 -30.36
N ALA A 105 -6.49 0.97 -29.37
CA ALA A 105 -6.64 -0.48 -29.35
C ALA A 105 -5.33 -1.28 -29.36
N LYS A 106 -4.18 -0.66 -29.06
CA LYS A 106 -2.95 -1.40 -28.80
C LYS A 106 -3.00 -1.98 -27.38
N VAL A 107 -2.59 -3.24 -27.25
CA VAL A 107 -2.56 -3.94 -25.98
C VAL A 107 -1.15 -4.39 -25.69
N VAL A 108 -0.61 -3.96 -24.56
CA VAL A 108 0.63 -4.49 -23.99
C VAL A 108 0.26 -5.42 -22.84
N GLN A 109 0.82 -6.63 -22.88
CA GLN A 109 0.69 -7.57 -21.79
C GLN A 109 2.00 -7.65 -21.02
N ILE A 110 1.90 -7.67 -19.69
CA ILE A 110 3.02 -7.75 -18.77
C ILE A 110 2.76 -8.94 -17.85
N GLY A 111 3.78 -9.79 -17.68
CA GLY A 111 3.79 -10.85 -16.69
C GLY A 111 5.07 -10.86 -15.86
N LEU A 112 5.04 -11.60 -14.76
CA LEU A 112 6.19 -11.80 -13.88
C LEU A 112 6.71 -13.23 -13.99
N VAL A 113 7.99 -13.39 -14.30
CA VAL A 113 8.61 -14.71 -14.49
C VAL A 113 8.63 -15.45 -13.16
N SER A 114 8.09 -16.67 -13.14
CA SER A 114 8.05 -17.56 -11.98
C SER A 114 7.35 -16.97 -10.74
N ALA A 115 6.54 -15.91 -10.91
CA ALA A 115 5.71 -15.39 -9.83
C ALA A 115 4.55 -16.35 -9.54
N LYS A 116 4.14 -16.39 -8.27
CA LYS A 116 2.95 -17.12 -7.85
C LYS A 116 1.70 -16.46 -8.44
N GLU A 117 0.77 -17.28 -8.93
CA GLU A 117 -0.56 -16.80 -9.27
C GLU A 117 -1.35 -16.54 -7.97
N VAL A 118 -1.73 -15.28 -7.76
CA VAL A 118 -2.45 -14.85 -6.55
C VAL A 118 -3.70 -14.09 -6.95
N LYS A 119 -4.75 -14.18 -6.12
CA LYS A 119 -5.94 -13.35 -6.32
C LYS A 119 -5.59 -11.93 -5.82
N PRO A 120 -5.62 -10.89 -6.67
CA PRO A 120 -5.47 -9.52 -6.22
C PRO A 120 -6.58 -9.10 -5.25
N GLU A 121 -6.23 -8.17 -4.36
CA GLU A 121 -7.10 -7.60 -3.35
C GLU A 121 -7.20 -6.08 -3.53
N GLY A 122 -8.43 -5.56 -3.61
CA GLY A 122 -8.66 -4.12 -3.55
C GLY A 122 -8.48 -3.63 -2.11
N VAL A 123 -7.53 -2.71 -1.89
CA VAL A 123 -7.20 -2.14 -0.58
C VAL A 123 -7.47 -0.63 -0.57
N ASP A 124 -7.70 -0.09 0.61
CA ASP A 124 -8.21 1.28 0.82
C ASP A 124 -9.50 1.52 0.04
N ARG A 125 -10.57 0.89 0.52
CA ARG A 125 -11.90 1.04 -0.06
C ARG A 125 -12.30 2.51 -0.08
N LEU A 126 -12.84 2.94 -1.21
CA LEU A 126 -13.36 4.29 -1.39
C LEU A 126 -14.86 4.29 -1.14
N SER A 127 -15.38 5.43 -0.69
CA SER A 127 -16.83 5.65 -0.56
C SER A 127 -17.51 5.78 -1.93
N ALA A 128 -16.76 6.25 -2.93
CA ALA A 128 -17.19 6.30 -4.32
C ALA A 128 -17.54 4.91 -4.86
N LYS A 129 -18.53 4.87 -5.75
CA LYS A 129 -18.98 3.68 -6.47
C LYS A 129 -19.15 4.01 -7.95
N SER A 130 -18.86 3.04 -8.81
CA SER A 130 -19.06 3.16 -10.25
C SER A 130 -20.41 2.56 -10.67
N ASN A 131 -21.03 3.16 -11.70
CA ASN A 131 -22.25 2.69 -12.33
C ASN A 131 -22.09 2.70 -13.85
N TYR A 132 -22.56 1.64 -14.51
CA TYR A 132 -22.48 1.40 -15.94
C TYR A 132 -23.88 1.14 -16.48
N PHE A 133 -24.39 2.07 -17.27
CA PHE A 133 -25.69 1.97 -17.92
C PHE A 133 -25.47 1.66 -19.41
N ILE A 134 -25.05 0.42 -19.69
CA ILE A 134 -24.70 -0.02 -21.05
C ILE A 134 -25.97 -0.48 -21.76
N GLY A 135 -26.31 0.17 -22.87
CA GLY A 135 -27.50 -0.14 -23.66
C GLY A 135 -28.80 0.30 -22.97
N SER A 136 -29.93 -0.05 -23.59
CA SER A 136 -31.27 0.35 -23.14
C SER A 136 -31.93 -0.64 -22.17
N GLU A 137 -31.34 -1.81 -21.94
CA GLU A 137 -31.90 -2.84 -21.06
C GLU A 137 -31.38 -2.68 -19.62
N PRO A 138 -32.23 -2.34 -18.63
CA PRO A 138 -31.78 -2.13 -17.25
C PRO A 138 -31.16 -3.38 -16.61
N ALA A 139 -31.54 -4.57 -17.07
CA ALA A 139 -30.95 -5.83 -16.62
C ALA A 139 -29.46 -5.98 -16.99
N GLN A 140 -28.98 -5.23 -17.99
CA GLN A 140 -27.57 -5.18 -18.40
C GLN A 140 -26.79 -4.08 -17.68
N TRP A 141 -27.43 -3.29 -16.82
CA TRP A 141 -26.76 -2.24 -16.08
C TRP A 141 -25.99 -2.82 -14.90
N HIS A 142 -24.78 -2.31 -14.68
CA HIS A 142 -23.97 -2.65 -13.51
C HIS A 142 -23.88 -1.45 -12.59
N THR A 143 -24.57 -1.49 -11.45
CA THR A 143 -24.60 -0.39 -10.49
C THR A 143 -23.91 -0.76 -9.18
N GLY A 144 -23.42 0.25 -8.45
CA GLY A 144 -22.89 0.08 -7.10
C GLY A 144 -21.57 -0.69 -7.04
N ILE A 145 -20.78 -0.67 -8.12
CA ILE A 145 -19.47 -1.32 -8.17
C ILE A 145 -18.53 -0.64 -7.18
N PHE A 146 -17.88 -1.45 -6.34
CA PHE A 146 -16.95 -0.95 -5.34
C PHE A 146 -15.68 -0.40 -5.98
N ASN A 147 -15.23 0.75 -5.46
CA ASN A 147 -13.94 1.33 -5.78
C ASN A 147 -12.93 1.13 -4.64
N CYS A 148 -11.66 1.04 -5.01
CA CYS A 148 -10.53 1.04 -4.09
C CYS A 148 -9.41 1.93 -4.64
N ALA A 149 -8.59 2.48 -3.75
CA ALA A 149 -7.49 3.35 -4.16
C ALA A 149 -6.30 2.55 -4.72
N ARG A 150 -6.16 1.29 -4.30
CA ARG A 150 -5.02 0.44 -4.65
C ARG A 150 -5.43 -1.01 -4.82
N VAL A 151 -4.67 -1.76 -5.61
CA VAL A 151 -4.82 -3.21 -5.76
C VAL A 151 -3.51 -3.90 -5.39
N ARG A 152 -3.58 -4.82 -4.43
CA ARG A 152 -2.42 -5.55 -3.90
C ARG A 152 -2.42 -6.99 -4.40
N TYR A 153 -1.27 -7.42 -4.90
CA TYR A 153 -0.93 -8.82 -5.08
C TYR A 153 0.04 -9.21 -3.97
N ALA A 154 -0.42 -10.00 -3.02
CA ALA A 154 0.37 -10.43 -1.88
C ALA A 154 1.31 -11.57 -2.24
N ASP A 155 2.57 -11.50 -1.81
CA ASP A 155 3.54 -12.60 -1.85
C ASP A 155 3.66 -13.23 -3.26
N VAL A 156 3.76 -12.38 -4.29
CA VAL A 156 3.96 -12.83 -5.69
C VAL A 156 5.31 -13.53 -5.85
N TYR A 157 6.28 -13.11 -5.04
CA TYR A 157 7.46 -13.87 -4.68
C TYR A 157 7.53 -13.92 -3.14
N PRO A 158 8.22 -14.91 -2.54
CA PRO A 158 8.39 -14.96 -1.10
C PRO A 158 8.89 -13.64 -0.52
N GLY A 159 8.06 -12.98 0.29
CA GLY A 159 8.34 -11.69 0.92
C GLY A 159 8.25 -10.46 0.00
N ILE A 160 7.61 -10.57 -1.18
CA ILE A 160 7.46 -9.46 -2.13
C ILE A 160 6.01 -9.35 -2.58
N ASP A 161 5.41 -8.18 -2.34
CA ASP A 161 4.10 -7.80 -2.84
C ASP A 161 4.22 -6.91 -4.09
N VAL A 162 3.19 -6.90 -4.94
CA VAL A 162 2.98 -5.86 -5.96
C VAL A 162 1.80 -4.99 -5.55
N LEU A 163 1.93 -3.68 -5.66
CA LEU A 163 0.88 -2.72 -5.32
C LEU A 163 0.64 -1.79 -6.50
N TRP A 164 -0.55 -1.86 -7.08
CA TRP A 164 -1.03 -0.93 -8.11
C TRP A 164 -1.73 0.26 -7.45
N HIS A 165 -1.43 1.46 -7.91
CA HIS A 165 -2.04 2.70 -7.39
C HIS A 165 -2.01 3.83 -8.42
N GLY A 166 -2.73 4.91 -8.12
CA GLY A 166 -2.64 6.18 -8.84
C GLY A 166 -1.50 7.07 -8.36
N ARG A 167 -0.89 7.84 -9.27
CA ARG A 167 -0.04 9.00 -8.95
C ARG A 167 -0.10 9.99 -10.10
N ASP A 168 -0.38 11.26 -9.81
CA ASP A 168 -0.41 12.35 -10.81
C ASP A 168 -1.30 12.04 -12.04
N GLY A 169 -2.44 11.40 -11.82
CA GLY A 169 -3.37 10.99 -12.88
C GLY A 169 -2.91 9.80 -13.75
N GLN A 170 -1.82 9.16 -13.36
CA GLN A 170 -1.25 7.97 -14.00
C GLN A 170 -1.39 6.74 -13.09
N ILE A 171 -1.46 5.56 -13.70
CA ILE A 171 -1.47 4.28 -12.99
C ILE A 171 -0.02 3.79 -12.89
N GLU A 172 0.44 3.56 -11.66
CA GLU A 172 1.77 3.04 -11.34
C GLU A 172 1.66 1.68 -10.60
N HIS A 173 2.79 0.98 -10.51
CA HIS A 173 2.94 -0.17 -9.62
C HIS A 173 4.28 -0.11 -8.87
N ASP A 174 4.27 -0.55 -7.62
CA ASP A 174 5.45 -0.69 -6.77
C ASP A 174 5.63 -2.15 -6.33
N PHE A 175 6.88 -2.59 -6.20
CA PHE A 175 7.21 -3.82 -5.46
C PHE A 175 7.55 -3.48 -4.01
N THR A 176 6.81 -4.04 -3.06
CA THR A 176 7.14 -3.91 -1.64
C THR A 176 7.93 -5.14 -1.21
N VAL A 177 9.23 -4.95 -0.97
CA VAL A 177 10.13 -6.01 -0.51
C VAL A 177 10.15 -6.02 1.02
N GLY A 178 9.52 -7.02 1.61
CA GLY A 178 9.52 -7.27 3.04
C GLY A 178 10.81 -7.97 3.52
N PRO A 179 10.95 -8.20 4.84
CA PRO A 179 12.08 -8.92 5.40
C PRO A 179 12.29 -10.29 4.73
N GLY A 180 13.51 -10.56 4.27
CA GLY A 180 13.87 -11.83 3.62
C GLY A 180 13.47 -11.94 2.14
N GLY A 181 12.75 -10.96 1.59
CA GLY A 181 12.46 -10.90 0.16
C GLY A 181 13.72 -10.67 -0.67
N ASP A 182 13.91 -11.44 -1.75
CA ASP A 182 15.03 -11.29 -2.67
C ASP A 182 14.60 -10.52 -3.94
N PRO A 183 14.94 -9.22 -4.06
CA PRO A 183 14.52 -8.40 -5.19
C PRO A 183 15.09 -8.87 -6.54
N ARG A 184 16.17 -9.68 -6.53
CA ARG A 184 16.75 -10.25 -7.76
C ARG A 184 15.81 -11.25 -8.45
N LYS A 185 14.76 -11.72 -7.76
CA LYS A 185 13.72 -12.57 -8.35
C LYS A 185 12.73 -11.80 -9.24
N ILE A 186 12.61 -10.49 -9.06
CA ILE A 186 11.66 -9.66 -9.81
C ILE A 186 12.14 -9.60 -11.26
N ARG A 187 11.39 -10.25 -12.15
CA ARG A 187 11.69 -10.27 -13.59
C ARG A 187 10.39 -10.17 -14.38
N PHE A 188 10.34 -9.21 -15.29
CA PHE A 188 9.23 -9.06 -16.22
C PHE A 188 9.40 -9.95 -17.44
N PHE A 189 8.29 -10.36 -18.03
CA PHE A 189 8.24 -10.83 -19.40
C PHE A 189 7.10 -10.13 -20.15
N PHE A 190 7.31 -9.92 -21.44
CA PHE A 190 6.36 -9.29 -22.34
C PHE A 190 6.00 -10.32 -23.41
N PRO A 191 4.82 -10.97 -23.31
CA PRO A 191 4.37 -11.89 -24.34
C PRO A 191 4.31 -11.20 -25.70
N SER A 192 4.89 -11.83 -26.72
CA SER A 192 4.90 -11.33 -28.10
C SER A 192 3.57 -11.46 -28.83
N GLU A 193 2.58 -12.11 -28.21
CA GLU A 193 1.29 -12.41 -28.80
C GLU A 193 0.18 -12.01 -27.84
N ALA A 194 -0.39 -10.83 -28.11
CA ALA A 194 -1.70 -10.45 -27.62
C ALA A 194 -2.71 -11.37 -28.32
N ARG A 195 -2.80 -12.62 -27.85
CA ARG A 195 -3.73 -13.63 -28.36
C ARG A 195 -5.13 -13.01 -28.34
N ALA A 196 -5.60 -12.60 -29.52
CA ALA A 196 -6.87 -11.96 -29.83
C ALA A 196 -7.72 -11.60 -28.59
N TRP A 197 -7.32 -10.56 -27.86
CA TRP A 197 -8.18 -10.00 -26.82
C TRP A 197 -9.26 -9.15 -27.51
N ASN A 198 -10.21 -9.83 -28.16
CA ASN A 198 -11.34 -9.23 -28.89
C ASN A 198 -12.41 -8.65 -27.94
N SER A 199 -12.08 -8.40 -26.68
CA SER A 199 -13.04 -8.06 -25.62
C SER A 199 -12.50 -7.02 -24.63
N ALA A 200 -11.51 -6.21 -25.03
CA ALA A 200 -11.29 -4.95 -24.33
C ALA A 200 -12.59 -4.15 -24.49
N PRO A 201 -13.24 -3.69 -23.41
CA PRO A 201 -14.28 -2.68 -23.58
C PRO A 201 -13.62 -1.55 -24.35
N ARG A 202 -14.09 -1.30 -25.59
CA ARG A 202 -13.78 -0.05 -26.29
C ARG A 202 -14.02 1.02 -25.25
N ALA A 203 -13.00 1.80 -24.90
CA ALA A 203 -13.15 2.91 -23.99
C ALA A 203 -14.28 3.76 -24.56
N SER A 204 -15.49 3.60 -24.02
CA SER A 204 -16.66 4.28 -24.54
C SER A 204 -16.44 5.74 -24.17
N SER A 205 -16.00 6.53 -25.15
CA SER A 205 -16.09 7.97 -25.09
C SER A 205 -17.57 8.33 -25.08
N SER A 206 -18.20 8.30 -23.90
CA SER A 206 -19.46 8.96 -23.68
C SER A 206 -19.21 10.00 -22.59
N PRO A 207 -19.01 11.28 -22.94
CA PRO A 207 -19.24 12.33 -21.98
C PRO A 207 -20.73 12.30 -21.66
N ALA A 208 -21.07 12.13 -20.38
CA ALA A 208 -22.42 12.40 -19.92
C ALA A 208 -22.79 13.82 -20.37
N ARG A 209 -23.85 13.93 -21.17
CA ARG A 209 -24.52 15.21 -21.46
C ARG A 209 -25.35 15.63 -20.26
#